data_AF-A0A2E9FLE2-F1
#
_entry.id   AF-A0A2E9FLE2-F1
#
_cell.length_a   1.000
_cell.length_b   1.000
_cell.length_c   1.000
_cell.angle_alpha   90.00
_cell.angle_beta   90.00
_cell.angle_gamma   90.00
#
_symmetry.space_group_name_H-M   'P 1'
#
loop_
_entity.id
_entity.type
_entity.pdbx_description
1 polymer ?
#
loop_
_entity_poly.entity_id
_entity_poly.type
_entity_poly.pdbx_seq_one_letter_code
_entity_poly.pdbx_strand_id
1 'polypeptide(L)' 'MTTDWKSVNDEMPEVGQRVEFFFAPKPDFIIEDTGIFQGYYVDEDGKEWKDMHIFTGDSGGWLTGDVTHWKPLQQKGK' A
#
# COMPACT_ATOMS: atom_id res chain seq x y z
N MET A 1 -14.17 -4.61 17.83
CA MET A 1 -13.38 -5.49 16.94
C MET A 1 -13.61 -4.98 15.54
N THR A 2 -12.74 -4.12 15.01
CA THR A 2 -12.92 -3.60 13.64
C THR A 2 -11.60 -3.75 12.91
N THR A 3 -11.55 -4.83 12.16
CA THR A 3 -10.63 -5.14 11.07
C THR A 3 -10.83 -4.12 9.95
N ASP A 4 -10.23 -2.94 10.07
CA ASP A 4 -10.36 -1.83 9.11
C ASP A 4 -9.42 -1.97 7.88
N TRP A 5 -9.06 -3.20 7.50
CA TRP A 5 -8.24 -3.47 6.32
C TRP A 5 -9.09 -3.39 5.05
N LYS A 6 -8.65 -2.58 4.08
CA LYS A 6 -9.28 -2.35 2.78
C LYS A 6 -8.45 -3.05 1.70
N SER A 7 -9.10 -3.75 0.78
CA SER A 7 -8.42 -4.33 -0.38
C SER A 7 -8.04 -3.24 -1.37
N VAL A 8 -6.85 -3.33 -1.96
CA VAL A 8 -6.39 -2.42 -3.05
C VAL A 8 -7.27 -2.50 -4.30
N ASN A 9 -8.01 -3.60 -4.47
CA ASN A 9 -8.94 -3.78 -5.58
C ASN A 9 -10.28 -3.05 -5.36
N ASP A 10 -10.64 -2.81 -4.10
CA ASP A 10 -11.90 -2.17 -3.73
C ASP A 10 -11.72 -0.67 -3.55
N GLU A 11 -10.66 -0.27 -2.84
CA GLU A 11 -10.37 1.12 -2.52
C GLU A 11 -8.86 1.32 -2.39
N MET A 12 -8.35 2.42 -2.92
CA MET A 12 -6.95 2.82 -2.77
C MET A 12 -6.83 4.03 -1.83
N PRO A 13 -5.72 4.14 -1.07
CA PRO A 13 -5.45 5.31 -0.26
C PRO A 13 -5.19 6.54 -1.13
N GLU A 14 -5.19 7.71 -0.51
CA GLU A 14 -4.80 8.95 -1.19
C GLU A 14 -3.28 9.00 -1.39
N VAL A 15 -2.84 9.59 -2.51
CA VAL A 15 -1.40 9.81 -2.76
C VAL A 15 -0.81 10.67 -1.64
N GLY A 16 0.27 10.20 -1.03
CA GLY A 16 0.92 10.81 0.13
C GLY A 16 0.37 10.37 1.48
N GLN A 17 -0.71 9.57 1.52
CA GLN A 17 -1.29 9.09 2.77
C GLN A 17 -0.38 8.07 3.46
N ARG A 18 -0.19 8.25 4.78
CA ARG A 18 0.46 7.24 5.63
C ARG A 18 -0.52 6.11 5.95
N VAL A 19 -0.08 4.88 5.71
CA VAL A 19 -0.88 3.68 5.81
C VAL A 19 -0.08 2.55 6.45
N GLU A 20 -0.79 1.61 7.05
CA GLU A 20 -0.28 0.28 7.34
C GLU A 20 -0.77 -0.62 6.20
N PHE A 21 0.11 -1.43 5.64
CA PHE A 21 -0.18 -2.27 4.48
C PHE A 21 0.37 -3.68 4.70
N PHE A 22 -0.20 -4.66 3.99
CA PHE A 22 0.38 -6.00 3.95
C PHE A 22 0.39 -6.60 2.55
N PHE A 23 1.38 -7.45 2.32
CA PHE A 23 1.58 -8.20 1.09
C PHE A 23 1.94 -9.66 1.39
N ALA A 24 1.57 -10.55 0.48
CA ALA A 24 1.79 -11.98 0.63
C ALA A 24 2.63 -12.52 -0.55
N PRO A 25 3.97 -12.47 -0.47
CA PRO A 25 4.82 -12.98 -1.55
C PRO A 25 4.74 -14.51 -1.69
N LYS A 26 4.18 -15.21 -0.68
CA LYS A 26 3.87 -16.64 -0.70
C LYS A 26 2.52 -16.88 -0.01
N PRO A 27 1.76 -17.92 -0.39
CA PRO A 27 0.44 -18.21 0.19
C PRO A 27 0.44 -18.31 1.73
N ASP A 28 1.51 -18.83 2.31
CA ASP A 28 1.63 -19.08 3.76
C ASP A 28 2.46 -18.01 4.49
N PHE A 29 2.72 -16.86 3.86
CA PHE A 29 3.56 -15.81 4.43
C PHE A 29 3.06 -14.41 4.12
N ILE A 30 2.67 -13.69 5.17
CA ILE A 30 2.21 -12.30 5.09
C ILE A 30 3.27 -11.41 5.76
N ILE A 31 3.63 -10.33 5.07
CA ILE A 31 4.45 -9.25 5.62
C ILE A 31 3.55 -8.05 5.84
N GLU A 32 3.57 -7.49 7.04
CA GLU A 32 2.95 -6.22 7.39
C GLU A 32 4.06 -5.15 7.53
N ASP A 33 3.82 -3.96 7.00
CA ASP A 33 4.71 -2.80 7.16
C ASP A 33 3.88 -1.50 7.19
N THR A 34 4.51 -0.41 7.61
CA THR A 34 3.95 0.94 7.54
C THR A 34 4.68 1.77 6.51
N GLY A 35 3.99 2.73 5.92
CA GLY A 35 4.61 3.57 4.90
C GLY A 35 3.66 4.57 4.27
N ILE A 36 3.96 4.93 3.03
CA ILE A 36 3.21 5.94 2.25
C ILE A 36 2.80 5.35 0.90
N PHE A 37 1.56 5.60 0.49
CA PHE A 37 1.12 5.34 -0.87
C PHE A 37 1.55 6.48 -1.81
N GLN A 38 2.28 6.16 -2.88
CA GLN A 38 2.83 7.14 -3.82
C GLN A 38 2.01 7.29 -5.10
N GLY A 39 0.90 6.55 -5.25
CA GLY A 39 0.14 6.50 -6.49
C GLY A 39 0.46 5.26 -7.32
N TYR A 40 0.23 5.35 -8.62
CA TYR A 40 0.45 4.27 -9.56
C TYR A 40 1.70 4.54 -10.39
N TYR A 41 2.31 3.48 -10.90
CA TYR A 41 3.39 3.61 -11.88
C TYR A 41 2.91 4.33 -13.14
N VAL A 42 3.71 5.30 -13.57
CA VAL A 42 3.52 6.05 -14.82
C VAL A 42 4.73 5.77 -15.71
N ASP A 43 4.48 5.32 -16.93
CA ASP A 43 5.55 5.05 -17.90
C ASP A 43 6.05 6.32 -18.61
N GLU A 44 7.03 6.15 -19.51
CA GLU A 44 7.66 7.24 -20.25
C GLU A 44 6.69 7.97 -21.19
N ASP A 45 5.61 7.30 -21.62
CA ASP A 45 4.55 7.88 -22.45
C ASP A 45 3.48 8.60 -21.60
N GLY A 46 3.63 8.60 -20.28
CA GLY A 46 2.69 9.21 -19.34
C GLY A 46 1.46 8.34 -19.04
N LYS A 47 1.48 7.06 -19.41
CA LYS A 47 0.36 6.15 -19.13
C LYS A 47 0.47 5.59 -17.72
N GLU A 48 -0.64 5.70 -16.98
CA GLU A 48 -0.81 5.18 -15.63
C GLU A 48 -1.22 3.69 -15.64
N TRP A 49 -0.54 2.88 -14.82
CA TRP A 49 -0.80 1.45 -14.67
C TRP A 49 -1.41 1.15 -13.30
N LYS A 50 -2.74 1.00 -13.26
CA LYS A 50 -3.51 0.87 -12.00
C LYS A 50 -3.19 -0.37 -11.18
N ASP A 51 -2.76 -1.45 -11.82
CA ASP A 51 -2.33 -2.67 -11.14
C ASP A 51 -0.91 -2.56 -10.55
N MET A 52 -0.20 -1.45 -10.85
CA MET A 52 1.15 -1.18 -10.37
C MET A 52 1.14 -0.03 -9.35
N HIS A 53 0.38 -0.21 -8.28
CA HIS A 53 0.36 0.71 -7.15
C HIS A 53 1.67 0.70 -6.37
N ILE A 54 2.15 1.87 -5.98
CA ILE A 54 3.46 2.08 -5.35
C ILE A 54 3.29 2.39 -3.87
N PHE A 55 3.82 1.51 -3.01
CA PHE A 55 3.93 1.74 -1.57
C PHE A 55 5.38 1.83 -1.17
N THR A 56 5.77 2.89 -0.44
CA THR A 56 7.12 3.02 0.13
C THR A 56 7.08 2.67 1.60
N GLY A 57 7.77 1.60 2.00
CA GLY A 57 7.84 1.14 3.39
C GLY A 57 8.81 1.97 4.23
N ASP A 58 8.50 2.17 5.50
CA ASP A 58 9.38 2.85 6.46
C ASP A 58 10.65 2.03 6.74
N SER A 59 10.59 0.71 6.54
CA SER A 59 11.73 -0.22 6.65
C SER A 59 12.78 -0.04 5.54
N GLY A 60 12.46 0.76 4.51
CA GLY A 60 13.30 1.01 3.34
C GLY A 60 12.95 0.10 2.17
N GLY A 61 12.53 0.69 1.06
CA GLY A 61 12.14 -0.01 -0.16
C GLY A 61 10.83 0.50 -0.75
N TRP A 62 10.48 0.00 -1.94
CA TRP A 62 9.19 0.24 -2.57
C TRP A 62 8.60 -1.08 -3.08
N LEU A 63 7.28 -1.21 -2.98
CA LEU A 63 6.49 -2.32 -3.50
C LEU A 63 5.64 -1.82 -4.67
N THR A 64 5.57 -2.60 -5.73
CA THR A 64 4.89 -2.23 -6.98
C THR A 64 3.93 -3.34 -7.37
N GLY A 65 2.64 -3.19 -7.03
CA GLY A 65 1.64 -4.22 -7.30
C GLY A 65 1.61 -5.40 -6.30
N ASP A 66 2.47 -5.41 -5.27
CA ASP A 66 2.55 -6.53 -4.32
C ASP A 66 1.57 -6.42 -3.15
N VAL A 67 1.23 -5.18 -2.75
CA VAL A 67 0.33 -4.90 -1.62
C VAL A 67 -1.07 -5.39 -1.92
N THR A 68 -1.68 -6.10 -0.97
CA THR A 68 -3.03 -6.65 -1.16
C THR A 68 -4.08 -5.87 -0.38
N HIS A 69 -3.72 -5.37 0.81
CA HIS A 69 -4.62 -4.62 1.67
C HIS A 69 -3.85 -3.52 2.41
N TRP A 70 -4.59 -2.50 2.80
CA TRP A 70 -4.09 -1.36 3.56
C TRP A 70 -5.13 -0.88 4.56
N LYS A 71 -4.70 -0.10 5.54
CA LYS A 71 -5.57 0.69 6.41
C LYS A 71 -4.89 2.01 6.75
N PRO A 72 -5.65 3.07 7.07
CA PRO A 72 -5.06 4.33 7.54
C PRO A 72 -4.16 4.08 8.75
N LEU A 73 -2.95 4.64 8.73
CA LEU A 73 -2.08 4.57 9.90
C LEU A 73 -2.70 5.42 11.00
N GLN A 74 -3.15 4.79 12.09
CA GLN A 74 -3.68 5.51 13.24
C GLN A 74 -2.54 6.35 13.84
N GLN A 75 -2.59 7.67 13.63
CA GLN A 75 -1.77 8.58 14.42
C GLN A 75 -2.21 8.44 15.87
N LYS A 76 -1.37 7.80 16.70
CA LYS A 76 -1.56 7.85 18.15
C LYS A 76 -1.43 9.31 18.58
N GLY A 77 -2.57 9.91 18.92
CA GLY A 77 -2.61 11.18 19.64
C GLY A 77 -1.69 11.08 20.85
N LYS A 78 -0.82 12.08 20.97
CA LYS A 78 0.24 12.24 21.96
C LYS A 78 -0.25 12.12 23.42
#